data_AF-A0A699WKI0-F1
#
_entry.id   AF-A0A699WKI0-F1
#
_cell.length_a   1.000
_cell.length_b   1.000
_cell.length_c   1.000
_cell.angle_alpha   90.00
_cell.angle_beta   90.00
_cell.angle_gamma   90.00
#
_symmetry.space_group_name_H-M   'P 1'
#
loop_
_entity.id
_entity.type
_entity.pdbx_description
1 polymer ?
#
loop_
_entity_poly.entity_id
_entity_poly.type
_entity_poly.pdbx_seq_one_letter_code
_entity_poly.pdbx_strand_id
1 'polypeptide(L)' 'TQFDLRPHMESERWPQINAGIQQHLQKIYNGKKAALKQRYWVPKEDGSYDLEGIRRARPSHISEADWDA' A
#
# COMPACT_ATOMS: atom_id res chain seq x y z
N THR A 1 7.66 -29.21 4.42
CA THR A 1 8.66 -28.79 5.42
C THR A 1 8.39 -27.35 5.79
N GLN A 2 8.25 -27.03 7.08
CA GLN A 2 8.03 -25.66 7.52
C GLN A 2 9.37 -24.91 7.49
N PHE A 3 9.38 -23.72 6.88
CA PHE A 3 10.55 -22.87 6.86
C PHE A 3 10.71 -22.20 8.23
N ASP A 4 11.78 -22.52 8.95
CA ASP A 4 12.07 -21.90 10.25
C ASP A 4 12.79 -20.56 10.04
N LEU A 5 12.14 -19.48 10.43
CA LEU A 5 12.64 -18.10 10.27
C LEU A 5 13.68 -17.72 11.33
N ARG A 6 13.71 -18.40 12.48
CA ARG A 6 14.55 -18.03 13.63
C ARG A 6 16.05 -17.89 13.29
N PRO A 7 16.72 -18.86 12.64
CA PRO A 7 18.14 -18.72 12.32
C PRO A 7 18.44 -17.57 11.35
N HIS A 8 17.45 -17.12 10.57
CA HIS A 8 17.59 -15.99 9.66
C HIS A 8 17.41 -14.64 10.36
N MET A 9 16.57 -14.60 11.40
CA MET A 9 16.37 -13.41 12.24
C MET A 9 17.55 -13.13 13.16
N GLU A 10 18.30 -14.16 13.54
CA GLU A 10 19.50 -14.05 14.41
C GLU A 10 20.80 -13.83 13.62
N SER A 11 20.74 -13.85 12.27
CA SER A 11 21.91 -13.64 11.42
C SER A 11 22.32 -12.16 11.37
N GLU A 12 23.62 -11.88 11.23
CA GLU A 12 24.14 -10.54 10.92
C GLU A 12 23.53 -9.93 9.64
N ARG A 13 23.02 -10.76 8.74
CA ARG A 13 22.35 -10.33 7.50
C ARG A 13 20.89 -9.93 7.71
N TRP A 14 20.33 -10.16 8.90
CA TRP A 14 18.93 -9.87 9.20
C TRP A 14 18.50 -8.45 8.86
N PRO A 15 19.28 -7.38 9.14
CA PRO A 15 18.88 -6.02 8.78
C PRO A 15 18.64 -5.85 7.27
N GLN A 16 19.47 -6.46 6.43
CA GLN A 16 19.36 -6.40 4.97
C GLN A 16 18.16 -7.21 4.46
N ILE A 17 17.94 -8.39 5.05
CA ILE A 17 16.79 -9.24 4.73
C ILE A 17 15.49 -8.53 5.11
N ASN A 18 15.41 -7.99 6.32
CA ASN A 18 14.25 -7.25 6.80
C ASN A 18 14.00 -6.00 5.95
N ALA A 19 15.02 -5.22 5.61
CA ALA A 19 14.88 -4.08 4.71
C ALA A 19 14.31 -4.48 3.34
N GLY A 20 14.79 -5.59 2.76
CA GLY A 20 14.24 -6.12 1.51
C GLY A 20 12.77 -6.54 1.62
N ILE A 21 12.38 -7.18 2.74
CA ILE A 21 10.99 -7.54 3.02
C ILE A 21 10.12 -6.28 3.13
N GLN A 22 10.54 -5.30 3.91
CA GLN A 22 9.79 -4.05 4.09
C GLN A 22 9.65 -3.30 2.76
N GLN A 23 10.73 -3.21 1.96
CA GLN A 23 10.68 -2.59 0.64
C GLN A 23 9.69 -3.29 -0.28
N HIS A 24 9.67 -4.63 -0.27
CA HIS A 24 8.76 -5.40 -1.10
C HIS A 24 7.29 -5.21 -0.67
N LEU A 25 7.02 -5.28 0.62
CA LEU A 25 5.68 -5.03 1.18
C LEU A 25 5.20 -3.62 0.86
N GLN A 26 6.06 -2.61 1.02
CA GLN A 26 5.76 -1.22 0.67
C GLN A 26 5.43 -1.08 -0.82
N LYS A 27 6.17 -1.77 -1.71
CA LYS A 27 5.90 -1.74 -3.15
C LYS A 27 4.55 -2.34 -3.49
N ILE A 28 4.19 -3.49 -2.88
CA ILE A 28 2.86 -4.10 -3.05
C ILE A 28 1.77 -3.16 -2.57
N TYR A 29 1.96 -2.57 -1.38
CA TYR A 29 1.01 -1.65 -0.79
C TYR A 29 0.79 -0.41 -1.68
N ASN A 30 1.88 0.25 -2.09
CA ASN A 30 1.81 1.42 -2.97
C ASN A 30 1.20 1.09 -4.34
N GLY A 31 1.51 -0.08 -4.90
CA GLY A 31 0.92 -0.54 -6.16
C GLY A 31 -0.60 -0.75 -6.07
N LYS A 32 -1.06 -1.43 -5.01
CA LYS A 32 -2.50 -1.61 -4.74
C LYS A 32 -3.19 -0.26 -4.50
N LYS A 33 -2.56 0.64 -3.73
CA LYS A 33 -3.04 1.99 -3.48
C LYS A 33 -3.19 2.79 -4.79
N ALA A 34 -2.19 2.74 -5.68
CA ALA A 34 -2.24 3.42 -6.97
C ALA A 34 -3.38 2.89 -7.87
N ALA A 35 -3.57 1.57 -7.94
CA ALA A 35 -4.65 0.98 -8.72
C ALA A 35 -6.05 1.39 -8.20
N LEU A 36 -6.20 1.51 -6.88
CA LEU A 36 -7.44 2.00 -6.28
C LEU A 36 -7.66 3.48 -6.59
N LYS A 37 -6.63 4.33 -6.44
CA LYS A 37 -6.74 5.74 -6.83
C LYS A 37 -7.13 5.88 -8.30
N GLN A 38 -6.52 5.14 -9.23
CA GLN A 38 -6.92 5.17 -10.65
C GLN A 38 -8.39 4.77 -10.89
N ARG A 39 -8.91 3.84 -10.10
CA ARG A 39 -10.30 3.37 -10.24
C ARG A 39 -11.32 4.37 -9.71
N TYR A 40 -10.99 5.10 -8.65
CA TYR A 40 -11.96 5.93 -7.92
C TYR A 40 -11.73 7.44 -8.10
N TRP A 41 -10.49 7.88 -8.35
CA TRP A 41 -10.13 9.27 -8.60
C TRP A 41 -10.19 9.53 -10.11
N VAL A 42 -11.39 9.45 -10.66
CA VAL A 42 -11.64 9.77 -12.08
C VAL A 42 -12.04 11.25 -12.16
N PRO A 43 -11.33 12.06 -12.96
CA PRO A 43 -11.71 13.46 -13.15
C PRO A 43 -13.04 13.56 -13.91
N LYS A 44 -13.78 14.63 -13.63
CA LYS A 44 -14.96 15.05 -14.41
C LYS A 44 -14.53 15.54 -15.80
N GLU A 45 -15.51 15.80 -16.65
CA GLU A 45 -15.28 16.29 -18.02
C GLU A 45 -14.49 17.61 -18.08
N ASP A 46 -14.59 18.44 -17.05
CA ASP A 46 -13.84 19.70 -16.91
C ASP A 46 -12.44 19.53 -16.30
N GLY A 47 -12.01 18.28 -16.03
CA GLY A 47 -10.74 17.96 -15.40
C GLY A 47 -10.71 18.14 -13.88
N SER A 48 -11.82 18.56 -13.26
CA SER A 48 -11.94 18.67 -11.80
C SER A 48 -12.18 17.31 -11.14
N TYR A 49 -11.84 17.17 -9.86
CA TYR A 49 -12.09 15.96 -9.08
C TYR A 49 -13.21 16.20 -8.06
N ASP A 50 -14.15 15.26 -7.94
CA ASP A 50 -15.13 15.25 -6.85
C ASP A 50 -14.49 14.63 -5.59
N LEU A 51 -13.80 15.45 -4.80
CA LEU A 51 -13.08 14.99 -3.61
C LEU A 51 -14.02 14.37 -2.56
N GLU A 52 -15.24 14.87 -2.42
CA GLU A 52 -16.23 14.33 -1.48
C GLU A 52 -16.77 12.98 -1.95
N GLY A 53 -17.08 12.85 -3.24
CA GLY A 53 -17.44 11.56 -3.85
C GLY A 53 -16.32 10.53 -3.72
N ILE A 54 -15.08 10.95 -3.96
CA ILE A 54 -13.87 10.13 -3.83
C ILE A 54 -13.66 9.65 -2.40
N ARG A 55 -13.81 10.52 -1.39
CA ARG A 55 -13.68 10.16 0.03
C ARG A 55 -14.76 9.17 0.46
N ARG A 56 -16.01 9.36 0.01
CA ARG A 56 -17.10 8.42 0.27
C ARG A 56 -16.91 7.07 -0.41
N ALA A 57 -16.25 7.05 -1.56
CA ALA A 57 -15.93 5.82 -2.28
C ALA A 57 -14.73 5.05 -1.69
N ARG A 58 -14.10 5.56 -0.62
CA ARG A 58 -13.00 4.88 0.08
C ARG A 58 -13.41 3.47 0.47
N PRO A 59 -12.66 2.45 0.05
CA PRO A 59 -12.88 1.08 0.51
C PRO A 59 -12.77 0.96 2.04
N SER A 60 -13.70 0.23 2.67
CA SER A 60 -13.80 0.13 4.14
C SER A 60 -12.57 -0.45 4.84
N HIS A 61 -11.79 -1.27 4.15
CA HIS A 61 -10.54 -1.85 4.62
C HIS A 61 -9.30 -0.93 4.51
N ILE A 62 -9.46 0.32 4.07
CA ILE A 62 -8.38 1.31 3.97
C ILE A 62 -8.65 2.44 4.96
N SER A 63 -7.61 2.80 5.72
CA SER A 63 -7.69 3.89 6.67
C SER A 63 -7.80 5.24 5.96
N GLU A 64 -8.30 6.26 6.67
CA GLU A 64 -8.40 7.60 6.10
C GLU A 64 -7.04 8.20 5.77
N ALA A 65 -6.08 8.04 6.69
CA ALA A 65 -4.71 8.50 6.50
C ALA A 65 -4.07 7.85 5.26
N ASP A 66 -4.34 6.55 5.05
CA ASP A 66 -3.85 5.83 3.88
C ASP A 66 -4.54 6.24 2.58
N TRP A 67 -5.80 6.64 2.63
CA TRP A 67 -6.56 7.09 1.47
C TRP A 67 -6.16 8.49 1.01
N ASP A 68 -6.00 9.41 1.96
CA ASP A 68 -5.72 10.83 1.72
C ASP A 68 -4.22 11.14 1.52
N ALA A 69 -3.30 10.27 1.98
CA ALA A 69 -1.86 10.38 1.71
C ALA A 69 -1.50 10.13 0.23
#